data_AF-A0A327VG57-F1
#
_entry.id   AF-A0A327VG57-F1
#
_cell.length_a   1.000
_cell.length_b   1.000
_cell.length_c   1.000
_cell.angle_alpha   90.00
_cell.angle_beta   90.00
_cell.angle_gamma   90.00
#
_symmetry.space_group_name_H-M   'P 1'
#
loop_
_entity.id
_entity.type
_entity.pdbx_description
1 polymer ?
#
loop_
_entity_poly.entity_id
_entity_poly.type
_entity_poly.pdbx_seq_one_letter_code
_entity_poly.pdbx_strand_id
1 'polypeptide(L)'
;MVDRSQTAERRSYLRIQRRDAYFSALRVAVLDVRRLRYEQTGKTDKLDEVEQYWTKTKRIEMSMEALISVHAFGSNEARQFLEEWRAATEADDLAFMQQLVEQFRELIRGEFQEG
;
A
#
# COMPACT_ATOMS: atom_id res chain seq x y z
N MET A 1 -26.32 -25.05 -13.77
CA MET A 1 -26.00 -24.79 -12.35
C MET A 1 -24.50 -24.65 -12.08
N VAL A 2 -23.63 -25.33 -12.85
CA VAL A 2 -22.15 -25.25 -12.76
C VAL A 2 -21.58 -23.84 -13.03
N ASP A 3 -22.18 -23.09 -13.95
CA ASP A 3 -21.70 -21.77 -14.42
C ASP A 3 -21.80 -20.65 -13.36
N ARG A 4 -22.81 -20.71 -12.47
CA ARG A 4 -22.97 -19.75 -11.36
C ARG A 4 -21.97 -19.98 -10.23
N SER A 5 -21.60 -21.23 -9.96
CA SER A 5 -20.60 -21.58 -8.92
C SER A 5 -19.21 -21.08 -9.30
N GLN A 6 -18.80 -21.34 -10.56
CA GLN A 6 -17.50 -20.88 -11.06
C GLN A 6 -17.39 -19.35 -11.11
N THR A 7 -18.50 -18.67 -11.42
CA THR A 7 -18.55 -17.20 -11.41
C THR A 7 -18.44 -16.62 -9.99
N ALA A 8 -19.07 -17.25 -8.99
CA ALA A 8 -18.99 -16.83 -7.60
C ALA A 8 -17.59 -17.06 -6.99
N GLU A 9 -16.99 -18.23 -7.24
CA GLU A 9 -15.63 -18.55 -6.78
C GLU A 9 -14.59 -17.61 -7.40
N ARG A 10 -14.71 -17.32 -8.70
CA ARG A 10 -13.80 -16.37 -9.38
C ARG A 10 -13.93 -14.95 -8.82
N ARG A 11 -15.15 -14.51 -8.50
CA ARG A 11 -15.38 -13.20 -7.86
C ARG A 11 -14.78 -13.14 -6.46
N SER A 12 -14.94 -14.20 -5.67
CA SER A 12 -14.35 -14.31 -4.33
C SER A 12 -12.82 -14.27 -4.39
N TYR A 13 -12.23 -15.04 -5.31
CA TYR A 13 -10.78 -15.05 -5.55
C TYR A 13 -10.24 -13.67 -5.91
N LEU A 14 -10.87 -12.97 -6.86
CA LEU A 14 -10.46 -11.61 -7.26
C LEU A 14 -10.60 -10.61 -6.11
N ARG A 15 -11.64 -10.73 -5.28
CA ARG A 15 -11.83 -9.89 -4.08
C ARG A 15 -10.67 -10.08 -3.10
N ILE A 16 -10.23 -11.33 -2.86
CA ILE A 16 -9.07 -11.62 -2.00
C ILE A 16 -7.79 -11.04 -2.59
N GLN A 17 -7.52 -11.27 -3.88
CA GLN A 17 -6.31 -10.76 -4.55
C GLN A 17 -6.23 -9.23 -4.49
N ARG A 18 -7.36 -8.54 -4.72
CA ARG A 18 -7.43 -7.10 -4.57
C ARG A 18 -7.13 -6.64 -3.14
N ARG A 19 -7.75 -7.31 -2.16
CA ARG A 19 -7.54 -6.98 -0.74
C ARG A 19 -6.07 -7.10 -0.36
N ASP A 20 -5.44 -8.19 -0.77
CA ASP A 20 -4.05 -8.48 -0.44
C ASP A 20 -3.09 -7.51 -1.17
N ALA A 21 -3.42 -7.11 -2.41
CA ALA A 21 -2.71 -6.04 -3.13
C ALA A 21 -2.77 -4.71 -2.37
N TYR A 22 -3.95 -4.31 -1.89
CA TYR A 22 -4.13 -3.06 -1.15
C TYR A 22 -3.38 -3.07 0.19
N PHE A 23 -3.45 -4.17 0.95
CA PHE A 23 -2.70 -4.26 2.20
C PHE A 23 -1.18 -4.25 1.97
N SER A 24 -0.71 -4.82 0.87
CA SER A 24 0.71 -4.76 0.50
C SER A 24 1.16 -3.33 0.24
N ALA A 25 0.39 -2.56 -0.54
CA ALA A 25 0.66 -1.14 -0.79
C ALA A 25 0.58 -0.30 0.50
N LEU A 26 -0.45 -0.49 1.32
CA LEU A 26 -0.62 0.22 2.58
C LEU A 26 0.54 -0.08 3.56
N ARG A 27 1.05 -1.32 3.57
CA ARG A 27 2.18 -1.70 4.43
C ARG A 27 3.44 -0.93 4.05
N VAL A 28 3.78 -0.86 2.76
CA VAL A 28 4.93 -0.07 2.28
C VAL A 28 4.75 1.38 2.69
N ALA A 29 3.58 1.95 2.41
CA ALA A 29 3.29 3.35 2.69
C ALA A 29 3.44 3.71 4.19
N VAL A 30 2.90 2.88 5.09
CA VAL A 30 3.03 3.10 6.53
C VAL A 30 4.49 3.01 7.01
N LEU A 31 5.30 2.13 6.43
CA LEU A 31 6.71 2.01 6.79
C LEU A 31 7.52 3.23 6.31
N ASP A 32 7.24 3.73 5.10
CA ASP A 32 7.86 4.94 4.57
C ASP A 32 7.54 6.16 5.46
N VAL A 33 6.28 6.36 5.85
CA VAL A 33 5.88 7.45 6.78
C VAL A 33 6.61 7.35 8.10
N ARG A 34 6.71 6.14 8.67
CA ARG A 34 7.41 5.93 9.95
C ARG A 34 8.88 6.29 9.83
N ARG A 35 9.54 5.82 8.76
CA ARG A 35 10.94 6.12 8.48
C ARG A 35 11.16 7.62 8.36
N LEU A 36 10.43 8.30 7.47
CA LEU A 36 10.58 9.72 7.21
C LEU A 36 10.29 10.56 8.47
N ARG A 37 9.29 10.16 9.27
CA ARG A 37 9.04 10.78 10.58
C ARG A 37 10.21 10.62 11.53
N TYR A 38 10.86 9.46 11.60
CA TYR A 38 12.04 9.28 12.46
C TYR A 38 13.23 10.10 11.99
N GLU A 39 13.42 10.19 10.67
CA GLU A 39 14.42 11.04 10.03
C GLU A 39 14.21 12.52 10.38
N GLN A 40 13.00 13.06 10.17
CA GLN A 40 12.67 14.47 10.47
C GLN A 40 12.70 14.80 11.97
N THR A 41 12.44 13.82 12.85
CA THR A 41 12.46 14.03 14.31
C THR A 41 13.80 13.71 14.97
N GLY A 42 14.83 13.36 14.18
CA GLY A 42 16.17 13.04 14.68
C GLY A 42 16.23 11.78 15.55
N LYS A 43 15.30 10.84 15.39
CA LYS A 43 15.25 9.58 16.17
C LYS A 43 16.14 8.51 15.54
N THR A 44 17.46 8.74 15.58
CA THR A 44 18.47 7.87 14.95
C THR A 44 18.36 6.41 15.37
N ASP A 45 18.21 6.11 16.67
CA ASP A 45 18.11 4.72 17.15
C ASP A 45 16.92 3.97 16.53
N LYS A 46 15.80 4.68 16.32
CA LYS A 46 14.60 4.10 15.70
C LYS A 46 14.74 3.98 14.19
N LEU A 47 15.47 4.89 13.56
CA LEU A 47 15.79 4.79 12.15
C LEU A 47 16.69 3.57 11.90
N ASP A 48 17.71 3.38 12.73
CA ASP A 48 18.63 2.23 12.65
C ASP A 48 17.90 0.90 12.87
N GLU A 49 17.04 0.81 13.89
CA GLU A 49 16.18 -0.36 14.11
C GLU A 49 15.32 -0.68 12.87
N VAL A 50 14.72 0.34 12.23
CA VAL A 50 13.91 0.14 11.03
C VAL A 50 14.77 -0.31 9.85
N GLU A 51 15.90 0.35 9.61
CA GLU A 51 16.76 0.09 8.45
C GLU A 51 17.51 -1.25 8.55
N GLN A 52 17.72 -1.78 9.76
CA GLN A 52 18.26 -3.12 9.99
C GLN A 52 17.38 -4.22 9.37
N TYR A 53 16.05 -4.13 9.53
CA TYR A 53 15.11 -5.14 9.04
C TYR A 53 14.48 -4.77 7.70
N TRP A 54 14.36 -3.47 7.42
CA TRP A 54 13.78 -2.94 6.20
C TRP A 54 14.83 -2.17 5.40
N THR A 55 15.82 -2.94 4.95
CA THR A 55 16.94 -2.46 4.15
C THR A 55 16.45 -1.79 2.87
N LYS A 56 17.31 -0.98 2.25
CA LYS A 56 17.02 -0.34 0.95
C LYS A 56 16.57 -1.35 -0.10
N THR A 57 17.25 -2.50 -0.20
CA THR A 57 16.87 -3.57 -1.13
C THR A 57 15.48 -4.11 -0.82
N LYS A 58 15.20 -4.42 0.46
CA LYS A 58 13.90 -4.96 0.85
C LYS A 58 12.76 -3.97 0.62
N ARG A 59 13.03 -2.67 0.77
CA ARG A 59 12.09 -1.61 0.44
C ARG A 59 11.74 -1.61 -1.04
N ILE A 60 12.75 -1.63 -1.92
CA ILE A 60 12.55 -1.67 -3.37
C ILE A 60 11.73 -2.90 -3.77
N GLU A 61 12.09 -4.09 -3.26
CA GLU A 61 11.36 -5.34 -3.53
C GLU A 61 9.87 -5.21 -3.14
N MET A 62 9.60 -4.80 -1.90
CA MET A 62 8.22 -4.69 -1.41
C MET A 62 7.42 -3.63 -2.18
N SER A 63 8.04 -2.50 -2.54
CA SER A 63 7.41 -1.46 -3.35
C SER A 63 7.07 -1.97 -4.75
N MET A 64 7.97 -2.74 -5.37
CA MET A 64 7.71 -3.37 -6.68
C MET A 64 6.59 -4.41 -6.61
N GLU A 65 6.61 -5.29 -5.60
CA GLU A 65 5.55 -6.29 -5.40
C GLU A 65 4.18 -5.65 -5.20
N ALA A 66 4.11 -4.58 -4.38
CA ALA A 66 2.88 -3.82 -4.17
C ALA A 66 2.39 -3.15 -5.46
N LEU A 67 3.29 -2.50 -6.21
CA LEU A 67 2.97 -1.86 -7.48
C LEU A 67 2.39 -2.85 -8.49
N ILE A 68 3.06 -3.99 -8.69
CA ILE A 68 2.61 -5.04 -9.61
C ILE A 68 1.22 -5.54 -9.20
N SER A 69 1.03 -5.82 -7.90
CA SER A 69 -0.23 -6.37 -7.38
C SER A 69 -1.40 -5.39 -7.54
N VAL A 70 -1.19 -4.11 -7.27
CA VAL A 70 -2.22 -3.07 -7.46
C VAL A 70 -2.52 -2.84 -8.94
N HIS A 71 -1.51 -2.86 -9.82
CA HIS A 71 -1.77 -2.78 -11.25
C HIS A 71 -2.59 -3.97 -11.76
N ALA A 72 -2.31 -5.18 -11.26
CA ALA A 72 -3.01 -6.39 -11.66
C ALA A 72 -4.46 -6.47 -11.14
N PHE A 73 -4.70 -6.10 -9.87
CA PHE A 73 -5.98 -6.39 -9.19
C PHE A 73 -6.72 -5.17 -8.63
N GLY A 74 -6.05 -4.02 -8.54
CA GLY A 74 -6.58 -2.81 -7.93
C GLY A 74 -7.54 -2.03 -8.81
N SER A 75 -8.29 -1.14 -8.16
CA SER A 75 -9.10 -0.09 -8.79
C SER A 75 -8.21 1.01 -9.38
N ASN A 76 -8.81 1.92 -10.13
CA ASN A 76 -8.07 3.05 -10.70
C ASN A 76 -7.64 4.03 -9.61
N GLU A 77 -8.49 4.21 -8.59
CA GLU A 77 -8.24 5.01 -7.40
C GLU A 77 -7.03 4.46 -6.63
N ALA A 78 -6.89 3.13 -6.53
CA ALA A 78 -5.72 2.51 -5.90
C ALA A 78 -4.43 2.72 -6.71
N ARG A 79 -4.52 2.78 -8.04
CA ARG A 79 -3.36 3.09 -8.90
C ARG A 79 -2.96 4.55 -8.79
N GLN A 80 -3.94 5.45 -8.78
CA GLN A 80 -3.72 6.88 -8.55
C GLN A 80 -3.04 7.12 -7.20
N PHE A 81 -3.48 6.42 -6.15
CA PHE A 81 -2.79 6.45 -4.85
C PHE A 81 -1.29 6.13 -4.99
N LEU A 82 -0.89 5.13 -5.78
CA LEU A 82 0.53 4.79 -5.96
C LEU A 82 1.32 5.87 -6.71
N GLU A 83 0.70 6.54 -7.68
CA GLU A 83 1.32 7.66 -8.41
C GLU A 83 1.55 8.84 -7.48
N GLU A 84 0.52 9.23 -6.71
CA GLU A 84 0.60 10.29 -5.71
C GLU A 84 1.57 9.94 -4.58
N TRP A 85 1.58 8.67 -4.14
CA TRP A 85 2.52 8.17 -3.13
C TRP A 85 3.97 8.36 -3.56
N ARG A 86 4.26 8.00 -4.81
CA ARG A 86 5.60 8.13 -5.39
C ARG A 86 6.03 9.60 -5.42
N ALA A 87 5.17 10.48 -5.91
CA ALA A 87 5.46 11.91 -5.97
C ALA A 87 5.70 12.50 -4.56
N ALA A 88 4.88 12.12 -3.59
CA ALA A 88 5.04 12.57 -2.19
C ALA A 88 6.35 12.06 -1.57
N THR A 89 6.75 10.83 -1.87
CA THR A 89 8.00 10.24 -1.40
C THR A 89 9.22 10.91 -2.04
N GLU A 90 9.17 11.22 -3.35
CA GLU A 90 10.24 11.96 -4.04
C GLU A 90 10.41 13.39 -3.50
N ALA A 91 9.34 13.98 -2.95
CA ALA A 91 9.34 15.31 -2.33
C ALA A 91 9.58 15.30 -0.81
N ASP A 92 9.72 14.14 -0.17
CA ASP A 92 9.75 13.97 1.30
C ASP A 92 8.60 14.72 2.03
N ASP A 93 7.41 14.79 1.40
CA ASP A 93 6.25 15.47 1.96
C ASP A 93 5.51 14.58 2.96
N LEU A 94 6.03 14.53 4.19
CA LEU A 94 5.48 13.71 5.27
C LEU A 94 3.99 14.00 5.54
N ALA A 95 3.56 15.26 5.46
CA ALA A 95 2.19 15.64 5.76
C ALA A 95 1.24 15.09 4.69
N PHE A 96 1.59 15.26 3.43
CA PHE A 96 0.80 14.72 2.33
C PHE A 96 0.80 13.19 2.31
N MET A 97 1.94 12.54 2.57
CA MET A 97 2.01 11.08 2.73
C MET A 97 1.06 10.57 3.82
N GLN A 98 0.97 11.24 4.97
CA GLN A 98 0.03 10.85 6.03
C GLN A 98 -1.43 10.97 5.56
N GLN A 99 -1.77 12.04 4.83
CA GLN A 99 -3.11 12.20 4.26
C GLN A 99 -3.44 11.09 3.26
N LEU A 100 -2.52 10.75 2.36
CA LEU A 100 -2.69 9.68 1.39
C LEU A 100 -2.92 8.33 2.07
N VAL A 101 -2.21 8.02 3.16
CA VAL A 101 -2.43 6.78 3.93
C VAL A 101 -3.87 6.69 4.46
N GLU A 102 -4.40 7.77 5.01
CA GLU A 102 -5.78 7.76 5.53
C GLU A 102 -6.81 7.68 4.40
N GLN A 103 -6.61 8.42 3.31
CA GLN A 103 -7.48 8.32 2.12
C GLN A 103 -7.51 6.90 1.56
N PHE A 104 -6.35 6.24 1.48
CA PHE A 104 -6.27 4.86 0.99
C PHE A 104 -6.92 3.86 1.95
N ARG A 105 -6.86 4.09 3.26
CA ARG A 105 -7.62 3.29 4.23
C ARG A 105 -9.12 3.45 4.06
N GLU A 106 -9.60 4.66 3.80
CA GLU A 106 -11.02 4.88 3.52
C GLU A 106 -11.45 4.22 2.20
N LEU A 107 -10.61 4.27 1.16
CA LEU A 107 -10.84 3.51 -0.08
C LEU A 107 -10.98 2.01 0.19
N ILE A 108 -10.05 1.43 0.96
CA ILE A 108 -10.11 0.02 1.36
C ILE A 108 -11.41 -0.26 2.14
N ARG A 109 -11.79 0.60 3.09
CA ARG A 109 -13.03 0.40 3.84
C ARG A 109 -14.26 0.46 2.93
N GLY A 110 -14.38 1.46 2.07
CA GLY A 110 -15.48 1.58 1.12
C GLY A 110 -15.60 0.36 0.21
N GLU A 111 -14.49 -0.05 -0.42
CA GLU A 111 -14.51 -1.19 -1.35
C GLU A 111 -14.81 -2.54 -0.68
N PHE A 112 -14.53 -2.70 0.62
CA PHE A 112 -14.69 -3.98 1.32
C PHE A 112 -15.82 -4.03 2.36
N GLN A 113 -16.42 -2.90 2.76
CA GLN A 113 -17.61 -2.85 3.62
C GLN A 113 -18.93 -2.95 2.84
N GLU A 114 -18.96 -2.54 1.56
CA GLU A 114 -20.18 -2.52 0.74
C GLU A 114 -20.51 -3.85 0.02
N GLY A 115 -19.94 -4.99 0.42
CA GLY A 115 -20.16 -6.26 -0.28
C GLY A 115 -20.04 -7.52 0.54
#